data_AF-A0A350M7T6-F1
#
_entry.id   AF-A0A350M7T6-F1
#
_cell.length_a   1.000
_cell.length_b   1.000
_cell.length_c   1.000
_cell.angle_alpha   90.00
_cell.angle_beta   90.00
_cell.angle_gamma   90.00
#
_symmetry.space_group_name_H-M   'P 1'
#
loop_
_entity.id
_entity.type
_entity.pdbx_description
1 polymer ?
#
loop_
_entity_poly.entity_id
_entity_poly.type
_entity_poly.pdbx_seq_one_letter_code
_entity_poly.pdbx_strand_id
1 'polypeptide(L)'
;MFTGIGAGILQMIVVTFGINGLENAINNVVTSSSPDAFAVFIDDYVPSQFMVPFQQSLAIWISDPTSPAFKASAIDLANQLLTLRRDIGTVGASGSVFGILLAFGMLFPNTELFLLFPPIPIKAKYFVIGYGAIELYMGFANNPSDNVAHFAHLGGMLFGFILIKYWKNNTNYFY
;
A
#
# COMPACT_ATOMS: atom_id res chain seq x y z
N MET A 1 -18.90 8.13 -3.39
CA MET A 1 -18.20 9.08 -2.49
C MET A 1 -17.82 8.42 -1.16
N PHE A 2 -18.76 7.88 -0.37
CA PHE A 2 -18.48 7.27 0.95
C PHE A 2 -17.40 6.17 0.92
N THR A 3 -17.52 5.24 -0.02
CA THR A 3 -16.54 4.15 -0.21
C THR A 3 -15.16 4.65 -0.66
N GLY A 4 -15.11 5.70 -1.49
CA GLY A 4 -13.85 6.33 -1.90
C GLY A 4 -13.15 7.10 -0.78
N ILE A 5 -13.90 7.78 0.09
CA ILE A 5 -13.35 8.43 1.28
C ILE A 5 -12.81 7.37 2.26
N GLY A 6 -13.60 6.32 2.53
CA GLY A 6 -13.16 5.22 3.40
C GLY A 6 -11.92 4.50 2.88
N ALA A 7 -11.84 4.27 1.57
CA ALA A 7 -10.65 3.78 0.89
C ALA A 7 -9.42 4.68 1.12
N GLY A 8 -9.58 6.00 0.93
CA GLY A 8 -8.51 6.97 1.14
C GLY A 8 -8.02 6.99 2.59
N ILE A 9 -8.94 6.97 3.56
CA ILE A 9 -8.59 6.94 4.99
C ILE A 9 -7.78 5.69 5.34
N LEU A 10 -8.25 4.51 4.92
CA LEU A 10 -7.58 3.26 5.27
C LEU A 10 -6.19 3.16 4.62
N GLN A 11 -6.05 3.59 3.37
CA GLN A 11 -4.75 3.70 2.72
C GLN A 11 -3.84 4.70 3.41
N MET A 12 -4.37 5.86 3.81
CA MET A 12 -3.57 6.89 4.50
C MET A 12 -3.01 6.36 5.82
N ILE A 13 -3.80 5.59 6.59
CA ILE A 13 -3.32 4.93 7.81
C ILE A 13 -2.11 4.03 7.52
N VAL A 14 -2.20 3.19 6.49
CA VAL A 14 -1.09 2.28 6.10
C VAL A 14 0.15 3.08 5.69
N VAL A 15 -0.03 4.13 4.88
CA VAL A 15 1.05 5.01 4.44
C VAL A 15 1.70 5.70 5.64
N THR A 16 0.93 6.19 6.61
CA THR A 16 1.45 6.81 7.84
C THR A 16 2.31 5.84 8.65
N PHE A 17 1.90 4.59 8.82
CA PHE A 17 2.74 3.59 9.50
C PHE A 17 4.05 3.34 8.76
N GLY A 18 4.02 3.24 7.44
CA GLY A 18 5.23 3.10 6.62
C GLY A 18 6.17 4.30 6.72
N ILE A 19 5.63 5.52 6.68
CA ILE A 19 6.40 6.77 6.84
C ILE A 19 7.06 6.82 8.22
N ASN A 20 6.32 6.52 9.29
CA ASN A 20 6.87 6.51 10.64
C ASN A 20 8.00 5.47 10.81
N GLY A 21 7.84 4.29 10.21
CA GLY A 21 8.90 3.26 10.18
C GLY A 21 10.16 3.78 9.46
N LEU A 22 9.97 4.39 8.29
CA LEU A 22 11.06 4.98 7.51
C LEU A 22 11.79 6.09 8.28
N GLU A 23 11.06 7.00 8.93
CA GLU A 23 11.64 8.05 9.78
C GLU A 23 12.47 7.48 10.93
N ASN A 24 11.96 6.45 11.61
CA ASN A 24 12.68 5.77 12.67
C ASN A 24 13.96 5.11 12.16
N ALA A 25 13.92 4.50 10.97
CA ALA A 25 15.09 3.91 10.34
C ALA A 25 16.14 4.97 9.97
N ILE A 26 15.73 6.12 9.44
CA ILE A 26 16.62 7.26 9.18
C ILE A 26 17.25 7.76 10.49
N ASN A 27 16.44 7.93 11.55
CA ASN A 27 16.94 8.33 12.86
C ASN A 27 17.97 7.34 13.43
N ASN A 28 17.80 6.04 13.18
CA ASN A 28 18.79 5.04 13.55
C ASN A 28 20.11 5.22 12.78
N VAL A 29 20.07 5.48 11.46
CA VAL A 29 21.28 5.80 10.67
C VAL A 29 21.98 7.05 11.21
N VAL A 30 21.22 8.09 11.54
CA VAL A 30 21.75 9.36 12.06
C VAL A 30 22.45 9.17 13.41
N THR A 31 21.82 8.44 14.32
CA THR A 31 22.28 8.24 15.71
C THR A 31 23.41 7.22 15.83
N SER A 32 23.28 6.06 15.18
CA SER A 32 24.33 5.03 15.15
C SER A 32 25.59 5.50 14.44
N SER A 33 25.46 6.45 13.49
CA SER A 33 26.57 6.94 12.67
C SER A 33 27.35 5.84 11.96
N SER A 34 26.69 4.73 11.62
CA SER A 34 27.31 3.55 11.01
C SER A 34 26.82 3.29 9.59
N PRO A 35 27.72 2.98 8.63
CA PRO A 35 27.34 2.46 7.32
C PRO A 35 26.51 1.16 7.40
N ASP A 36 26.68 0.35 8.44
CA ASP A 36 25.92 -0.89 8.62
C ASP A 36 24.43 -0.61 8.87
N ALA A 37 24.13 0.41 9.66
CA ALA A 37 22.75 0.85 9.87
C ALA A 37 22.12 1.36 8.56
N PHE A 38 22.93 1.99 7.70
CA PHE A 38 22.49 2.41 6.38
C PHE A 38 22.27 1.23 5.44
N ALA A 39 23.09 0.18 5.52
CA ALA A 39 22.88 -1.06 4.76
C ALA A 39 21.54 -1.74 5.14
N VAL A 40 21.22 -1.83 6.44
CA VAL A 40 19.92 -2.33 6.91
C VAL A 40 18.77 -1.46 6.41
N PHE A 41 18.92 -0.13 6.48
CA PHE A 41 17.94 0.79 5.91
C PHE A 41 17.68 0.52 4.41
N ILE A 42 18.74 0.26 3.64
CA ILE A 42 18.63 -0.02 2.21
C ILE A 42 17.84 -1.30 1.97
N ASP A 43 18.15 -2.36 2.70
CA ASP A 43 17.48 -3.66 2.57
C ASP A 43 15.98 -3.57 2.92
N ASP A 44 15.65 -2.90 4.01
CA ASP A 44 14.28 -2.85 4.55
C ASP A 44 13.37 -1.86 3.81
N TYR A 45 13.90 -0.72 3.36
CA TYR A 45 13.06 0.42 2.96
C TYR A 45 13.25 0.91 1.54
N VAL A 46 14.39 0.62 0.90
CA VAL A 46 14.67 1.20 -0.42
C VAL A 46 14.09 0.29 -1.51
N PRO A 47 13.22 0.82 -2.39
CA PRO A 47 12.69 0.06 -3.52
C PRO A 47 13.75 -0.31 -4.55
N SER A 48 13.51 -1.41 -5.26
CA SER A 48 14.40 -1.90 -6.33
C SER A 48 14.79 -0.83 -7.36
N GLN A 49 13.86 0.04 -7.76
CA GLN A 49 14.09 1.13 -8.71
C GLN A 49 15.03 2.23 -8.19
N PHE A 50 15.22 2.33 -6.87
CA PHE A 50 16.10 3.29 -6.23
C PHE A 50 17.38 2.63 -5.69
N MET A 51 17.59 1.32 -5.84
CA MET A 51 18.74 0.61 -5.28
C MET A 51 20.10 1.21 -5.66
N VAL A 52 20.29 1.53 -6.94
CA VAL A 52 21.61 1.92 -7.48
C VAL A 52 22.22 3.14 -6.76
N PRO A 53 21.55 4.30 -6.65
CA PRO A 53 22.12 5.45 -5.94
C PRO A 53 22.38 5.16 -4.46
N PHE A 54 21.53 4.34 -3.82
CA PHE A 54 21.71 3.95 -2.42
C PHE A 54 22.93 3.04 -2.21
N GLN A 55 23.10 2.03 -3.06
CA GLN A 55 24.25 1.13 -3.02
C GLN A 55 25.56 1.88 -3.31
N GLN A 56 25.54 2.85 -4.23
CA GLN A 56 26.69 3.73 -4.47
C GLN A 56 27.03 4.58 -3.24
N SER A 57 26.02 5.18 -2.61
CA SER A 57 26.20 5.96 -1.37
C SER A 57 26.72 5.11 -0.20
N LEU A 58 26.24 3.87 -0.08
CA LEU A 58 26.76 2.92 0.89
C LEU A 58 28.23 2.56 0.63
N ALA A 59 28.57 2.24 -0.63
CA ALA A 59 29.93 1.85 -1.00
C ALA A 59 30.96 2.96 -0.73
N ILE A 60 30.63 4.23 -1.02
CA ILE A 60 31.53 5.34 -0.71
C ILE A 60 31.70 5.51 0.81
N TRP A 61 30.63 5.37 1.59
CA TRP A 61 30.70 5.52 3.04
C TRP A 61 31.45 4.37 3.71
N ILE A 62 31.33 3.14 3.19
CA ILE A 62 32.15 2.00 3.64
C ILE A 62 33.65 2.25 3.38
N SER A 63 34.01 2.96 2.30
CA SER A 63 35.42 3.20 1.97
C SER A 63 36.12 4.17 2.93
N ASP A 64 35.37 5.09 3.54
CA ASP A 64 35.80 5.90 4.69
C ASP A 64 34.63 6.12 5.66
N PRO A 65 34.46 5.23 6.65
CA PRO A 65 33.35 5.29 7.59
C PRO A 65 33.36 6.55 8.48
N THR A 66 34.52 7.19 8.60
CA THR A 66 34.71 8.37 9.46
C THR A 66 34.39 9.69 8.75
N SER A 67 34.23 9.66 7.43
CA SER A 67 33.93 10.83 6.60
C SER A 67 32.57 11.45 6.93
N PRO A 68 32.52 12.68 7.46
CA PRO A 68 31.25 13.37 7.71
C PRO A 68 30.50 13.68 6.41
N ALA A 69 31.22 13.86 5.29
CA ALA A 69 30.63 14.15 3.99
C ALA A 69 29.89 12.94 3.41
N PHE A 70 30.45 11.73 3.54
CA PHE A 70 29.78 10.52 3.05
C PHE A 70 28.55 10.18 3.89
N LYS A 71 28.65 10.33 5.22
CA LYS A 71 27.50 10.25 6.13
C LYS A 71 26.39 11.22 5.72
N ALA A 72 26.71 12.50 5.51
CA ALA A 72 25.73 13.51 5.13
C ALA A 72 25.04 13.17 3.81
N SER A 73 25.80 12.75 2.80
CA SER A 73 25.25 12.33 1.50
C SER A 73 24.30 11.15 1.60
N ALA A 74 24.61 10.14 2.44
CA ALA A 74 23.74 8.99 2.67
C ALA A 74 22.42 9.38 3.36
N ILE A 75 22.50 10.24 4.38
CA ILE A 75 21.32 10.76 5.09
C ILE A 75 20.45 11.62 4.17
N ASP A 76 21.05 12.48 3.34
CA ASP A 76 20.32 13.30 2.38
C ASP A 76 19.56 12.44 1.36
N LEU A 77 20.17 11.38 0.87
CA LEU A 77 19.51 10.43 -0.03
C LEU A 77 18.34 9.71 0.65
N ALA A 78 18.51 9.31 1.92
CA ALA A 78 17.42 8.71 2.70
C ALA A 78 16.26 9.69 2.94
N ASN A 79 16.56 10.97 3.22
CA ASN A 79 15.56 12.02 3.37
C ASN A 79 14.82 12.32 2.06
N GLN A 80 15.49 12.24 0.91
CA GLN A 80 14.82 12.35 -0.39
C GLN A 80 13.79 11.23 -0.59
N LEU A 81 14.12 9.99 -0.22
CA LEU A 81 13.15 8.88 -0.28
C LEU A 81 11.96 9.13 0.65
N LEU A 82 12.18 9.66 1.86
CA LEU A 82 11.11 10.04 2.78
C LEU A 82 10.17 11.09 2.18
N THR A 83 10.70 12.13 1.56
CA THR A 83 9.90 13.15 0.87
C THR A 83 9.09 12.53 -0.26
N LEU A 84 9.71 11.71 -1.11
CA LEU A 84 9.03 11.01 -2.21
C LEU A 84 7.87 10.15 -1.70
N ARG A 85 8.02 9.50 -0.54
CA ARG A 85 6.97 8.67 0.08
C ARG A 85 5.83 9.50 0.66
N ARG A 86 6.13 10.65 1.26
CA ARG A 86 5.13 11.58 1.82
C ARG A 86 4.27 12.21 0.73
N ASP A 87 4.84 12.47 -0.44
CA ASP A 87 4.16 13.16 -1.54
C ASP A 87 3.30 12.25 -2.44
N ILE A 88 3.17 10.95 -2.12
CA ILE A 88 2.32 10.02 -2.86
C ILE A 88 0.85 10.34 -2.58
N GLY A 89 0.20 11.03 -3.52
CA GLY A 89 -1.24 11.30 -3.49
C GLY A 89 -2.05 10.03 -3.77
N THR A 90 -2.83 9.56 -2.79
CA THR A 90 -3.74 8.42 -2.96
C THR A 90 -5.09 8.85 -3.53
N VAL A 91 -5.42 8.38 -4.74
CA VAL A 91 -6.71 8.63 -5.39
C VAL A 91 -7.74 7.54 -5.04
N GLY A 92 -8.82 7.91 -4.34
CA GLY A 92 -9.87 6.98 -3.87
C GLY A 92 -10.87 6.47 -4.93
N ALA A 93 -10.61 6.71 -6.21
CA ALA A 93 -11.52 6.32 -7.29
C ALA A 93 -11.64 4.79 -7.42
N SER A 94 -10.52 4.07 -7.44
CA SER A 94 -10.51 2.60 -7.52
C SER A 94 -11.15 1.95 -6.28
N GLY A 95 -10.92 2.51 -5.08
CA GLY A 95 -11.62 2.08 -3.87
C GLY A 95 -13.15 2.20 -3.98
N SER A 96 -13.66 3.23 -4.66
CA SER A 96 -15.11 3.33 -4.94
C SER A 96 -15.61 2.19 -5.84
N VAL A 97 -14.83 1.82 -6.86
CA VAL A 97 -15.13 0.69 -7.75
C VAL A 97 -15.16 -0.63 -6.97
N PHE A 98 -14.20 -0.86 -6.08
CA PHE A 98 -14.17 -2.03 -5.22
C PHE A 98 -15.35 -2.09 -4.23
N GLY A 99 -15.83 -0.93 -3.75
CA GLY A 99 -17.08 -0.85 -2.98
C GLY A 99 -18.30 -1.27 -3.79
N ILE A 100 -18.39 -0.89 -5.07
CA ILE A 100 -19.46 -1.32 -5.98
C ILE A 100 -19.35 -2.82 -6.28
N LEU A 101 -18.14 -3.31 -6.54
CA LEU A 101 -17.88 -4.73 -6.76
C LEU A 101 -18.36 -5.58 -5.57
N LEU A 102 -18.03 -5.15 -4.34
CA LEU A 102 -18.53 -5.80 -3.14
C LEU A 102 -20.06 -5.74 -3.06
N ALA A 103 -20.68 -4.59 -3.35
CA ALA A 103 -22.13 -4.47 -3.37
C ALA A 103 -22.78 -5.46 -4.34
N PHE A 104 -22.22 -5.60 -5.54
CA PHE A 104 -22.67 -6.57 -6.53
C PHE A 104 -22.58 -8.01 -6.00
N GLY A 105 -21.43 -8.40 -5.42
CA GLY A 105 -21.27 -9.75 -4.84
C GLY A 105 -22.23 -10.06 -3.69
N MET A 106 -22.66 -9.03 -2.93
CA MET A 106 -23.59 -9.18 -1.82
C MET A 106 -25.05 -9.23 -2.25
N LEU A 107 -25.45 -8.37 -3.20
CA LEU A 107 -26.84 -8.25 -3.66
C LEU A 107 -27.18 -9.31 -4.71
N PHE A 108 -26.20 -9.73 -5.52
CA PHE A 108 -26.37 -10.66 -6.62
C PHE A 108 -25.43 -11.88 -6.49
N PRO A 109 -25.40 -12.58 -5.34
CA PRO A 109 -24.34 -13.53 -5.03
C PRO A 109 -24.26 -14.74 -5.96
N ASN A 110 -25.36 -15.08 -6.64
CA ASN A 110 -25.46 -16.24 -7.52
C ASN A 110 -25.32 -15.89 -9.01
N THR A 111 -25.17 -14.61 -9.37
CA THR A 111 -24.91 -14.22 -10.76
C THR A 111 -23.60 -14.82 -11.23
N GLU A 112 -23.61 -15.47 -12.38
CA GLU A 112 -22.43 -16.08 -12.98
C GLU A 112 -21.64 -15.02 -13.75
N LEU A 113 -20.34 -14.92 -13.42
CA LEU A 113 -19.38 -14.07 -14.09
C LEU A 113 -18.46 -14.94 -14.95
N PHE A 114 -18.15 -14.45 -16.14
CA PHE A 114 -17.19 -15.09 -17.04
C PHE A 114 -15.95 -14.20 -17.14
N LEU A 115 -14.78 -14.77 -16.86
CA LEU A 115 -13.51 -14.14 -17.18
C LEU A 115 -13.27 -14.23 -18.69
N LEU A 116 -12.45 -13.32 -19.23
CA LEU A 116 -12.13 -13.34 -20.65
C LEU A 116 -11.42 -14.64 -21.04
N PHE A 117 -10.45 -15.09 -20.24
CA PHE A 117 -9.77 -16.37 -20.40
C PHE A 117 -9.29 -16.93 -19.04
N PRO A 118 -9.53 -18.22 -18.73
CA PRO A 118 -10.51 -19.11 -19.36
C PRO A 118 -11.95 -18.71 -19.00
N PRO A 119 -12.93 -18.84 -19.92
CA PRO A 119 -14.31 -18.47 -19.66
C PRO A 119 -15.04 -19.53 -18.83
N ILE A 120 -14.65 -19.64 -17.55
CA ILE A 120 -15.30 -20.52 -16.57
C ILE A 120 -16.29 -19.68 -15.76
N PRO A 121 -17.57 -20.10 -15.64
CA PRO A 121 -18.54 -19.39 -14.83
C PRO A 121 -18.15 -19.43 -13.35
N ILE A 122 -18.05 -18.25 -12.74
CA ILE A 122 -17.78 -18.09 -11.30
C ILE A 122 -18.92 -17.27 -10.69
N LYS A 123 -19.55 -17.78 -9.64
CA LYS A 123 -20.58 -17.00 -8.93
C LYS A 123 -19.96 -15.74 -8.32
N ALA A 124 -20.66 -14.62 -8.43
CA ALA A 124 -20.20 -13.31 -7.99
C ALA A 124 -19.65 -13.33 -6.54
N LYS A 125 -20.30 -14.04 -5.62
CA LYS A 125 -19.82 -14.16 -4.22
C LYS A 125 -18.40 -14.71 -4.11
N TYR A 126 -18.08 -15.74 -4.90
CA TYR A 126 -16.75 -16.37 -4.86
C TYR A 126 -15.71 -15.49 -5.53
N PHE A 127 -16.08 -14.84 -6.64
CA PHE A 127 -15.20 -13.89 -7.31
C PHE A 127 -14.82 -12.74 -6.39
N VAL A 128 -15.80 -12.10 -5.75
CA VAL A 128 -15.58 -10.96 -4.85
C VAL A 128 -14.76 -11.35 -3.61
N ILE A 129 -15.06 -12.49 -2.98
CA ILE A 129 -14.29 -12.99 -1.84
C ILE A 129 -12.85 -13.31 -2.25
N GLY A 130 -12.69 -14.04 -3.37
CA GLY A 130 -11.36 -14.41 -3.88
C GLY A 130 -10.53 -13.19 -4.23
N TYR A 131 -11.12 -12.21 -4.92
CA TYR A 131 -10.40 -10.99 -5.28
C TYR A 131 -10.03 -10.16 -4.05
N GLY A 132 -10.94 -10.03 -3.07
CA GLY A 132 -10.62 -9.40 -1.79
C GLY A 132 -9.49 -10.11 -1.02
N ALA A 133 -9.44 -11.44 -1.08
CA ALA A 133 -8.34 -12.20 -0.46
C ALA A 133 -6.99 -11.98 -1.18
N ILE A 134 -7.01 -11.88 -2.52
CA ILE A 134 -5.82 -11.55 -3.31
C ILE A 134 -5.31 -10.15 -2.97
N GLU A 135 -6.21 -9.15 -2.92
CA GLU A 135 -5.87 -7.78 -2.51
C GLU A 135 -5.26 -7.75 -1.10
N LEU A 136 -5.82 -8.51 -0.16
CA LEU A 136 -5.26 -8.62 1.20
C LEU A 136 -3.86 -9.23 1.20
N TYR A 137 -3.67 -10.33 0.46
CA TYR A 137 -2.37 -10.97 0.32
C TYR A 137 -1.34 -10.04 -0.29
N MET A 138 -1.67 -9.37 -1.40
CA MET A 138 -0.76 -8.44 -2.08
C MET A 138 -0.42 -7.22 -1.21
N GLY A 139 -1.41 -6.69 -0.47
CA GLY A 139 -1.19 -5.63 0.51
C GLY A 139 -0.17 -6.00 1.58
N PHE A 140 -0.20 -7.23 2.10
CA PHE A 140 0.79 -7.70 3.08
C PHE A 140 2.12 -8.13 2.47
N ALA A 141 2.11 -8.70 1.26
CA ALA A 141 3.33 -9.06 0.54
C ALA A 141 4.20 -7.82 0.26
N ASN A 142 3.59 -6.64 0.16
CA ASN A 142 4.25 -5.33 0.06
C ASN A 142 5.39 -5.32 -0.97
N ASN A 143 5.13 -5.93 -2.13
CA ASN A 143 6.14 -6.10 -3.17
C ASN A 143 6.60 -4.72 -3.67
N PRO A 144 7.90 -4.38 -3.60
CA PRO A 144 8.40 -3.07 -4.04
C PRO A 144 8.17 -2.75 -5.52
N SER A 145 7.92 -3.78 -6.36
CA SER A 145 7.57 -3.59 -7.77
C SER A 145 6.07 -3.36 -8.01
N ASP A 146 5.25 -3.46 -6.96
CA ASP A 146 3.81 -3.25 -7.00
C ASP A 146 3.48 -1.77 -6.75
N ASN A 147 2.71 -1.19 -7.67
CA ASN A 147 2.30 0.21 -7.60
C ASN A 147 0.80 0.35 -7.26
N VAL A 148 0.16 -0.72 -6.79
CA VAL A 148 -1.26 -0.74 -6.45
C VAL A 148 -1.46 -0.49 -4.94
N ALA A 149 -2.37 0.44 -4.63
CA ALA A 149 -2.80 0.72 -3.26
C ALA A 149 -3.86 -0.30 -2.79
N HIS A 150 -3.46 -1.54 -2.55
CA HIS A 150 -4.37 -2.63 -2.20
C HIS A 150 -5.25 -2.35 -0.97
N PHE A 151 -4.68 -1.69 0.03
CA PHE A 151 -5.44 -1.30 1.21
C PHE A 151 -6.51 -0.23 0.90
N ALA A 152 -6.33 0.60 -0.13
CA ALA A 152 -7.40 1.46 -0.62
C ALA A 152 -8.56 0.63 -1.20
N HIS A 153 -8.29 -0.42 -1.97
CA HIS A 153 -9.32 -1.31 -2.49
C HIS A 153 -10.09 -2.01 -1.35
N LEU A 154 -9.37 -2.58 -0.39
CA LEU A 154 -9.95 -3.23 0.79
C LEU A 154 -10.76 -2.25 1.65
N GLY A 155 -10.28 -1.02 1.82
CA GLY A 155 -11.03 0.05 2.48
C GLY A 155 -12.33 0.36 1.74
N GLY A 156 -12.29 0.41 0.40
CA GLY A 156 -13.48 0.56 -0.44
C GLY A 156 -14.50 -0.55 -0.24
N MET A 157 -14.05 -1.81 -0.19
CA MET A 157 -14.87 -2.98 0.12
C MET A 157 -15.46 -2.91 1.53
N LEU A 158 -14.65 -2.59 2.54
CA LEU A 158 -15.09 -2.49 3.93
C LEU A 158 -16.18 -1.43 4.12
N PHE A 159 -15.97 -0.23 3.58
CA PHE A 159 -16.96 0.85 3.70
C PHE A 159 -18.19 0.59 2.84
N GLY A 160 -18.05 -0.13 1.71
CA GLY A 160 -19.17 -0.64 0.94
C GLY A 160 -20.04 -1.59 1.76
N PHE A 161 -19.42 -2.53 2.46
CA PHE A 161 -20.10 -3.49 3.34
C PHE A 161 -20.87 -2.77 4.46
N ILE A 162 -20.22 -1.81 5.13
CA ILE A 162 -20.83 -1.00 6.19
C ILE A 162 -22.07 -0.28 5.66
N LEU A 163 -21.96 0.37 4.49
CA LEU A 163 -23.06 1.12 3.89
C LEU A 163 -24.25 0.22 3.53
N ILE A 164 -24.00 -0.95 2.94
CA ILE A 164 -25.03 -1.94 2.61
C ILE A 164 -25.74 -2.44 3.86
N LYS A 165 -25.00 -2.77 4.92
CA LYS A 165 -25.57 -3.19 6.21
C LYS A 165 -26.39 -2.09 6.86
N TYR A 166 -25.91 -0.86 6.80
CA TYR A 166 -26.64 0.30 7.30
C TYR A 166 -27.97 0.48 6.57
N TRP A 167 -27.98 0.45 5.23
CA TRP A 167 -29.23 0.58 4.47
C TRP A 167 -30.19 -0.57 4.71
N LYS A 168 -29.71 -1.82 4.72
CA LYS A 168 -30.54 -2.99 5.00
C LYS A 168 -31.31 -2.88 6.32
N ASN A 169 -30.71 -2.25 7.33
CA ASN A 169 -31.33 -2.10 8.65
C ASN A 169 -32.19 -0.84 8.80
N ASN A 170 -32.07 0.13 7.89
CA ASN A 170 -32.68 1.47 8.05
C ASN A 170 -33.59 1.87 6.88
N THR A 171 -33.80 1.01 5.88
CA THR A 171 -34.72 1.29 4.77
C THR A 171 -35.77 0.20 4.62
N ASN A 172 -37.02 0.63 4.35
CA ASN A 172 -38.13 -0.28 4.05
C ASN A 172 -38.11 -0.77 2.59
N TYR A 173 -37.26 -0.16 1.76
CA TYR A 173 -37.03 -0.50 0.36
C TYR A 173 -35.55 -0.79 0.20
N PHE A 174 -35.15 -2.00 0.55
CA PHE A 174 -33.79 -2.49 0.36
C PHE A 174 -33.87 -3.65 -0.64
N TYR A 175 -33.56 -3.33 -1.90
CA TYR A 175 -33.54 -4.20 -3.09
C TYR A 175 -34.52 -5.39 -3.10
#